data_AF-A5C8X1-F1
#
_entry.id   AF-A5C8X1-F1
#
_cell.length_a   1.000
_cell.length_b   1.000
_cell.length_c   1.000
_cell.angle_alpha   90.00
_cell.angle_beta   90.00
_cell.angle_gamma   90.00
#
_symmetry.space_group_name_H-M   'P 1'
#
loop_
_entity.id
_entity.type
_entity.pdbx_description
1 polymer ?
#
loop_
_entity_poly.entity_id
_entity_poly.type
_entity_poly.pdbx_seq_one_letter_code
_entity_poly.pdbx_strand_id
1 'polypeptide(L)'
;MAEAEVITTVISSEVSMVTIMKDWVVDSGATRHICGNRSAFTSYTTLKEGEEQVFMGDSRSTPVIGKGKVLLKLTSRKVLALSDVLHVPNIR
;
A
#
# COMPACT_ATOMS: atom_id res chain seq x y z
N MET A 1 22.73 9.25 -0.93
CA MET A 1 22.47 10.70 -0.84
C MET A 1 21.87 11.33 -2.10
N ALA A 2 21.71 10.62 -3.22
CA ALA A 2 20.96 11.12 -4.38
C ALA A 2 19.49 10.60 -4.45
N GLU A 3 19.16 9.50 -3.77
CA GLU A 3 17.84 8.87 -3.93
C GLU A 3 16.71 9.55 -3.12
N ALA A 4 17.03 10.05 -1.91
CA ALA A 4 16.05 10.77 -1.09
C ALA A 4 15.65 12.13 -1.70
N GLU A 5 16.57 12.76 -2.44
CA GLU A 5 16.35 14.05 -3.11
C GLU A 5 15.49 13.89 -4.38
N VAL A 6 15.67 12.78 -5.11
CA VAL A 6 14.82 12.41 -6.26
C VAL A 6 13.39 12.12 -5.79
N ILE A 7 13.21 11.39 -4.70
CA ILE A 7 11.87 11.09 -4.13
C ILE A 7 11.18 12.37 -3.61
N THR A 8 11.94 13.28 -2.99
CA THR A 8 11.41 14.55 -2.45
C THR A 8 11.09 15.57 -3.55
N THR A 9 11.79 15.54 -4.68
CA THR A 9 11.51 16.44 -5.81
C THR A 9 10.24 16.01 -6.56
N VAL A 10 9.99 14.70 -6.68
CA VAL A 10 8.78 14.18 -7.34
C VAL A 10 7.51 14.62 -6.62
N ILE A 11 7.48 14.59 -5.28
CA ILE A 11 6.31 15.00 -4.47
C ILE A 11 5.90 16.47 -4.64
N SER A 12 6.81 17.38 -5.02
CA SER A 12 6.43 18.79 -5.27
C SER A 12 5.65 18.99 -6.58
N SER A 13 5.70 18.02 -7.51
CA SER A 13 4.95 18.07 -8.79
C SER A 13 3.64 17.25 -8.77
N GLU A 14 3.36 16.56 -7.66
CA GLU A 14 2.29 15.57 -7.53
C GLU A 14 1.15 16.04 -6.60
N VAL A 15 0.93 17.35 -6.49
CA VAL A 15 -0.23 17.95 -5.77
C VAL A 15 -1.57 17.40 -6.29
N SER A 16 -1.56 16.77 -7.47
CA SER A 16 -2.72 16.12 -8.07
C SER A 16 -2.97 14.68 -7.58
N MET A 17 -2.05 13.96 -6.92
CA MET A 17 -2.29 12.57 -6.42
C MET A 17 -3.51 12.42 -5.48
N VAL A 18 -4.02 13.54 -4.98
CA VAL A 18 -4.99 13.65 -3.88
C VAL A 18 -6.40 13.12 -4.21
N THR A 19 -6.85 13.07 -5.47
CA THR A 19 -8.29 12.85 -5.74
C THR A 19 -8.73 11.39 -5.98
N ILE A 20 -7.81 10.45 -6.21
CA ILE A 20 -8.16 9.02 -6.44
C ILE A 20 -7.67 8.10 -5.29
N MET A 21 -6.83 8.62 -4.38
CA MET A 21 -6.40 7.98 -3.14
C MET A 21 -7.45 8.12 -2.02
N LYS A 22 -8.75 8.11 -2.32
CA LYS A 22 -9.77 8.43 -1.32
C LYS A 22 -9.76 7.45 -0.13
N ASP A 23 -9.31 6.22 -0.37
CA ASP A 23 -9.22 5.14 0.62
C ASP A 23 -7.78 4.69 0.91
N TRP A 24 -6.76 5.43 0.45
CA TRP A 24 -5.35 5.08 0.65
C TRP A 24 -4.63 6.18 1.44
N VAL A 25 -3.95 5.79 2.51
CA VAL A 25 -3.14 6.68 3.33
C VAL A 25 -1.67 6.51 2.97
N VAL A 26 -0.98 7.62 2.74
CA VAL A 26 0.48 7.63 2.61
C VAL A 26 1.06 7.87 4.00
N ASP A 27 1.76 6.85 4.51
CA ASP A 27 2.42 6.89 5.80
C ASP A 27 3.92 6.64 5.60
N SER A 28 4.75 7.64 5.93
CA SER A 28 6.21 7.53 5.80
C SER A 28 6.83 6.62 6.87
N GLY A 29 6.10 6.30 7.94
CA GLY A 29 6.50 5.32 8.95
C GLY A 29 6.17 3.88 8.58
N ALA A 30 5.35 3.65 7.54
CA ALA A 30 4.97 2.31 7.11
C ALA A 30 6.09 1.65 6.30
N THR A 31 6.45 0.42 6.66
CA THR A 31 7.46 -0.38 5.94
C THR A 31 6.86 -1.25 4.85
N ARG A 32 5.52 -1.41 4.82
CA ARG A 32 4.81 -2.29 3.90
C ARG A 32 3.50 -1.68 3.43
N HIS A 33 3.10 -2.01 2.21
CA HIS A 33 1.79 -1.65 1.68
C HIS A 33 0.73 -2.63 2.20
N ILE A 34 -0.37 -2.09 2.72
CA ILE A 34 -1.48 -2.90 3.25
C ILE A 34 -2.79 -2.44 2.61
N CYS A 35 -3.67 -3.39 2.29
CA CYS A 35 -5.00 -3.13 1.77
C CYS A 35 -6.02 -4.06 2.46
N GLY A 36 -7.15 -3.51 2.91
CA GLY A 36 -8.24 -4.31 3.49
C GLY A 36 -9.21 -4.90 2.45
N ASN A 37 -9.12 -4.46 1.19
CA ASN A 37 -10.07 -4.85 0.15
C ASN A 37 -9.44 -5.83 -0.84
N ARG A 38 -9.80 -7.12 -0.73
CA ARG A 38 -9.40 -8.17 -1.68
C ARG A 38 -9.62 -7.82 -3.15
N SER A 39 -10.71 -7.12 -3.47
CA SER A 39 -11.10 -6.80 -4.85
C SER A 39 -10.21 -5.74 -5.49
N ALA A 40 -9.38 -5.03 -4.72
CA ALA A 40 -8.41 -4.07 -5.25
C ALA A 40 -7.19 -4.75 -5.92
N PHE A 41 -6.99 -6.04 -5.68
CA PHE A 41 -5.83 -6.78 -6.14
C PHE A 41 -5.99 -7.27 -7.59
N THR A 42 -5.01 -6.94 -8.44
CA THR A 42 -4.92 -7.43 -9.83
C THR A 42 -4.21 -8.77 -9.94
N SER A 43 -3.35 -9.09 -8.97
CA SER A 43 -2.82 -10.43 -8.75
C SER A 43 -2.96 -10.78 -7.28
N TYR A 44 -3.13 -12.06 -6.96
CA TYR A 44 -3.32 -12.46 -5.57
C TYR A 44 -2.86 -13.89 -5.31
N THR A 45 -2.16 -14.06 -4.20
CA THR A 45 -1.80 -15.35 -3.63
C THR A 45 -2.33 -15.39 -2.21
N THR A 46 -3.18 -16.37 -1.91
CA THR A 46 -3.61 -16.67 -0.54
C THR A 46 -2.44 -17.23 0.24
N LEU A 47 -2.24 -16.76 1.47
CA LEU A 47 -1.24 -17.31 2.38
C LEU A 47 -1.88 -18.34 3.31
N LYS A 48 -1.06 -19.25 3.83
CA LYS A 48 -1.51 -20.16 4.88
C LYS A 48 -1.73 -19.37 6.17
N GLU A 49 -2.67 -19.84 6.99
CA GLU A 49 -2.91 -19.24 8.30
C GLU A 49 -1.63 -19.24 9.14
N GLY A 50 -1.30 -18.09 9.73
CA GLY A 50 -0.09 -17.90 10.54
C GLY A 50 1.22 -17.78 9.74
N GLU A 51 1.20 -17.84 8.40
CA GLU A 51 2.40 -17.70 7.58
C GLU A 51 3.02 -16.29 7.69
N GLU A 52 2.18 -15.27 7.82
CA GLU A 52 2.61 -13.88 7.85
C GLU A 52 1.67 -13.01 8.69
N GLN A 53 2.23 -12.04 9.40
CA GLN A 53 1.50 -11.09 10.22
C GLN A 53 2.11 -9.69 10.09
N VAL A 54 1.26 -8.67 10.21
CA VAL A 54 1.68 -7.27 10.30
C VAL A 54 1.65 -6.83 11.74
N PHE A 55 2.62 -6.03 12.15
CA PHE A 55 2.65 -5.36 13.45
C PHE A 55 2.29 -3.89 13.25
N MET A 56 1.33 -3.41 14.04
CA MET A 56 0.89 -2.02 14.02
C MET A 56 1.62 -1.23 15.10
N GLY A 57 1.61 0.10 14.98
CA GLY A 57 2.28 1.00 15.93
C GLY A 57 1.77 0.90 17.38
N ASP A 58 0.58 0.32 17.58
CA ASP A 58 -0.01 0.07 18.90
C ASP A 58 0.35 -1.31 19.49
N SER A 59 1.40 -1.95 18.97
CA SER A 59 1.89 -3.27 19.39
C SER A 59 0.91 -4.43 19.15
N ARG A 60 -0.21 -4.21 18.45
CA ARG A 60 -1.09 -5.30 18.00
C ARG A 60 -0.51 -5.93 16.74
N SER A 61 -0.70 -7.23 16.59
CA SER A 61 -0.47 -7.93 15.33
C SER A 61 -1.79 -8.35 14.68
N THR A 62 -1.81 -8.37 13.36
CA THR A 62 -2.96 -8.88 12.59
C THR A 62 -2.46 -9.84 11.51
N PRO A 63 -3.12 -11.00 11.31
CA PRO A 63 -2.73 -11.95 10.29
C PRO A 63 -2.92 -11.38 8.88
N VAL A 64 -2.00 -11.72 8.00
CA VAL A 64 -2.10 -11.46 6.57
C VAL A 64 -2.72 -12.68 5.91
N ILE A 65 -3.80 -12.48 5.14
CA ILE A 65 -4.50 -13.60 4.50
C ILE A 65 -4.14 -13.78 3.01
N GLY A 66 -3.39 -12.83 2.46
CA GLY A 66 -2.88 -12.93 1.11
C GLY A 66 -1.99 -11.76 0.74
N LYS A 67 -1.33 -11.88 -0.41
CA LYS A 67 -0.48 -10.83 -0.97
C LYS A 67 -0.62 -10.73 -2.47
N GLY A 68 -0.29 -9.58 -3.03
CA GLY A 68 -0.30 -9.41 -4.47
C GLY A 68 -0.08 -7.98 -4.95
N LYS A 69 -0.55 -7.70 -6.17
CA LYS A 69 -0.38 -6.40 -6.83
C LYS A 69 -1.66 -5.59 -6.76
N VAL A 70 -1.52 -4.29 -6.56
CA VAL A 70 -2.62 -3.30 -6.62
C VAL A 70 -2.22 -2.21 -7.60
N LEU A 71 -3.19 -1.76 -8.41
CA LEU A 71 -3.00 -0.64 -9.32
C LEU A 71 -3.76 0.59 -8.82
N LEU A 72 -3.03 1.65 -8.52
CA LEU A 72 -3.56 2.94 -8.13
C LEU A 72 -3.58 3.85 -9.34
N LYS A 73 -4.78 4.31 -9.72
CA LYS A 73 -4.93 5.31 -10.79
C LYS A 73 -4.70 6.67 -10.16
N LEU A 74 -3.76 7.45 -10.70
CA LEU A 74 -3.52 8.82 -10.27
C LEU A 74 -4.34 9.78 -11.13
N THR A 75 -4.63 10.96 -10.61
CA THR A 75 -5.37 12.00 -11.36
C THR A 75 -4.63 12.49 -12.59
N SER A 76 -3.30 12.34 -12.61
CA SER A 76 -2.42 12.58 -13.75
C SER A 76 -2.63 11.57 -14.90
N ARG A 77 -3.64 10.69 -14.79
CA ARG A 77 -3.91 9.55 -15.67
C ARG A 77 -2.79 8.51 -15.71
N LYS A 78 -1.75 8.66 -14.89
CA LYS A 78 -0.73 7.65 -14.66
C LYS A 78 -1.29 6.54 -13.76
N VAL A 79 -0.68 5.37 -13.84
CA VAL A 79 -0.98 4.23 -12.98
C VAL A 79 0.25 3.90 -12.17
N LEU A 80 0.11 3.88 -10.85
CA LEU A 80 1.13 3.39 -9.93
C LEU A 80 0.82 1.92 -9.61
N ALA A 81 1.78 1.04 -9.87
CA ALA A 81 1.68 -0.37 -9.53
C ALA A 81 2.39 -0.63 -8.20
N LEU A 82 1.62 -1.00 -7.18
CA LEU A 82 2.16 -1.49 -5.91
C LEU A 82 2.30 -3.01 -6.00
N SER A 83 3.48 -3.51 -5.67
CA SER A 83 3.76 -4.95 -5.56
C SER A 83 3.88 -5.36 -4.09
N ASP A 84 3.75 -6.66 -3.83
CA ASP A 84 3.83 -7.24 -2.48
C ASP A 84 2.93 -6.57 -1.45
N VAL A 85 1.76 -6.09 -1.91
CA VAL A 85 0.72 -5.50 -1.06
C VAL A 85 0.13 -6.62 -0.22
N LEU A 86 -0.01 -6.36 1.08
CA LEU A 86 -0.58 -7.31 2.03
C LEU A 86 -2.09 -7.11 2.16
N HIS A 87 -2.83 -8.20 2.11
CA HIS A 87 -4.26 -8.20 2.36
C HIS A 87 -4.54 -8.48 3.84
N VAL A 88 -5.06 -7.45 4.52
CA VAL A 88 -5.40 -7.46 5.94
C VAL A 88 -6.84 -6.97 6.10
N PRO A 89 -7.85 -7.86 6.12
CA PRO A 89 -9.27 -7.51 6.01
C PRO A 89 -9.77 -6.56 7.11
N ASN A 90 -9.14 -6.62 8.28
CA ASN A 90 -9.53 -5.88 9.47
C ASN A 90 -8.57 -4.73 9.78
N ILE A 91 -7.88 -4.18 8.76
CA ILE A 91 -7.10 -2.96 8.94
C ILE A 91 -8.03 -1.78 9.24
N ARG A 92 -7.76 -1.08 10.34
CA ARG A 92 -8.49 0.09 10.82
C ARG A 92 -7.72 1.37 10.57
#